data_AF-A0A259D431-F1
#
_entry.id   AF-A0A259D431-F1
#
_cell.length_a   1.000
_cell.length_b   1.000
_cell.length_c   1.000
_cell.angle_alpha   90.00
_cell.angle_beta   90.00
_cell.angle_gamma   90.00
#
_symmetry.space_group_name_H-M   'P 1'
#
loop_
_entity.id
_entity.type
_entity.pdbx_description
1 polymer ?
#
loop_
_entity_poly.entity_id
_entity_poly.type
_entity_poly.pdbx_seq_one_letter_code
_entity_poly.pdbx_strand_id
1 'polypeptide(L)' 'MKSLTPKDMVCFALYSANHAMQRVYQPLLTPFGLTYPQFLVLLVLWDEDGRTVGDLGRALQLESNTLTPLLKRI' A
#
# COMPACT_ATOMS: atom_id res chain seq x y z
N MET A 1 -5.24 12.07 36.02
CA MET A 1 -5.48 11.96 34.57
C MET A 1 -4.50 10.91 34.03
N LYS A 2 -4.98 9.76 33.53
CA LYS A 2 -4.07 8.74 32.97
C LYS A 2 -3.45 9.34 31.70
N SER A 3 -2.13 9.34 31.58
CA SER A 3 -1.45 9.83 30.38
C SER A 3 -1.70 8.84 29.24
N LEU A 4 -2.27 9.30 28.12
CA LEU A 4 -2.36 8.48 26.91
C LEU A 4 -0.95 8.29 26.34
N THR A 5 -0.59 7.04 26.07
CA THR A 5 0.64 6.69 25.37
C THR A 5 0.34 6.38 23.90
N PRO A 6 1.34 6.39 22.99
CA PRO A 6 1.12 6.02 21.59
C PRO A 6 0.49 4.62 21.42
N LYS A 7 0.75 3.68 22.34
CA LYS A 7 0.16 2.34 22.30
C LYS A 7 -1.36 2.35 22.53
N ASP A 8 -1.88 3.39 23.18
CA ASP A 8 -3.31 3.57 23.42
C ASP A 8 -4.02 4.24 22.23
N MET A 9 -3.28 4.72 21.23
CA MET A 9 -3.81 5.45 20.08
C MET A 9 -3.94 4.54 18.84
N VAL A 10 -5.16 4.41 18.33
CA VAL A 10 -5.47 3.57 17.14
C VAL A 10 -4.65 3.99 15.92
N CYS A 11 -4.45 5.29 15.69
CA CYS A 11 -3.66 5.78 14.55
C CYS A 11 -2.21 5.27 14.58
N PHE A 12 -1.60 5.17 15.77
CA PHE A 12 -0.24 4.67 15.92
C PHE A 12 -0.18 3.16 15.71
N ALA A 13 -1.19 2.42 16.19
CA ALA A 13 -1.31 0.98 15.93
C ALA A 13 -1.45 0.69 14.42
N LEU A 14 -2.30 1.44 13.71
CA LEU A 14 -2.47 1.31 12.26
C LEU A 14 -1.19 1.66 11.49
N TYR A 15 -0.50 2.73 11.87
CA TYR A 15 0.78 3.11 11.29
C TYR A 15 1.84 2.00 11.47
N SER A 16 1.95 1.46 12.69
CA SER A 16 2.88 0.38 13.00
C SER A 16 2.55 -0.90 12.22
N ALA A 17 1.26 -1.24 12.11
CA ALA A 17 0.79 -2.38 11.33
C ALA A 17 1.12 -2.22 9.83
N ASN A 18 0.86 -1.05 9.25
CA ASN A 18 1.20 -0.78 7.85
C ASN A 18 2.71 -0.93 7.59
N HIS A 19 3.56 -0.42 8.49
CA HIS A 19 5.01 -0.62 8.40
C HIS A 19 5.44 -2.07 8.59
N ALA A 20 4.76 -2.83 9.44
CA ALA A 20 5.02 -4.26 9.58
C ALA A 20 4.72 -5.02 8.29
N MET A 21 3.60 -4.71 7.62
CA MET A 21 3.24 -5.30 6.32
C MET A 21 4.32 -5.03 5.26
N GLN A 22 4.78 -3.77 5.14
CA GLN A 22 5.85 -3.41 4.20
C GLN A 22 7.10 -4.28 4.41
N ARG A 23 7.54 -4.46 5.66
CA ARG A 23 8.72 -5.27 5.99
C ARG A 23 8.55 -6.76 5.71
N VAL A 24 7.35 -7.30 5.94
CA VAL A 24 7.05 -8.71 5.66
C VAL A 24 7.10 -8.98 4.15
N TYR A 25 6.54 -8.09 3.33
CA TYR A 25 6.45 -8.30 1.88
C TYR A 25 7.72 -7.90 1.13
N GLN A 26 8.53 -6.98 1.64
CA GLN A 26 9.75 -6.54 0.98
C GLN A 26 10.65 -7.69 0.49
N PRO A 27 11.09 -8.66 1.33
CA PRO A 27 11.97 -9.73 0.86
C PRO A 27 11.28 -10.67 -0.14
N LEU A 28 9.96 -10.79 -0.09
CA LEU A 28 9.19 -11.64 -1.01
C LEU A 28 9.05 -11.00 -2.39
N LEU A 29 8.97 -9.67 -2.45
CA LEU A 29 8.77 -8.90 -3.68
C LEU A 29 10.08 -8.47 -4.35
N THR A 30 11.18 -8.42 -3.59
CA THR A 30 12.51 -8.02 -4.07
C THR A 30 12.98 -8.82 -5.30
N PRO A 31 12.83 -10.17 -5.35
CA PRO A 31 13.25 -10.95 -6.52
C PRO A 31 12.51 -10.58 -7.82
N PHE A 32 11.32 -9.99 -7.70
CA PHE A 32 10.50 -9.56 -8.83
C PHE A 32 10.68 -8.08 -9.17
N GLY A 33 11.56 -7.36 -8.44
CA GLY A 33 11.71 -5.91 -8.62
C GLY A 33 10.50 -5.10 -8.17
N LEU A 34 9.61 -5.67 -7.36
CA LEU A 34 8.35 -5.06 -6.95
C LEU A 34 8.43 -4.45 -5.55
N THR A 35 7.69 -3.37 -5.35
CA THR A 35 7.39 -2.77 -4.04
C THR A 35 6.01 -3.23 -3.55
N TYR A 36 5.74 -3.13 -2.25
CA TYR A 36 4.43 -3.48 -1.70
C TYR A 36 3.27 -2.67 -2.32
N PRO A 37 3.37 -1.35 -2.55
CA PRO A 37 2.35 -0.62 -3.29
C PRO A 37 2.12 -1.10 -4.73
N GLN A 38 3.19 -1.49 -5.45
CA GLN A 38 3.05 -2.09 -6.79
C GLN A 38 2.36 -3.45 -6.72
N PHE A 39 2.66 -4.26 -5.70
CA PHE A 39 1.96 -5.50 -5.46
C PHE A 39 0.46 -5.30 -5.19
N LEU A 40 0.08 -4.27 -4.42
CA LEU A 40 -1.34 -3.95 -4.19
C LEU A 40 -2.07 -3.56 -5.49
N VAL A 41 -1.42 -2.85 -6.40
CA VAL A 41 -1.96 -2.60 -7.75
C VAL A 41 -2.24 -3.92 -8.47
N LEU A 42 -1.27 -4.85 -8.46
CA LEU A 42 -1.43 -6.15 -9.11
C LEU A 42 -2.58 -6.96 -8.50
N LEU A 43 -2.79 -6.90 -7.18
CA LEU A 43 -3.93 -7.55 -6.54
C LEU A 43 -5.28 -6.98 -7.01
N VAL A 44 -5.38 -5.66 -7.16
CA VAL A 44 -6.61 -5.01 -7.64
C VAL A 44 -6.88 -5.35 -9.12
N LEU A 45 -5.83 -5.45 -9.94
CA LEU A 45 -5.95 -5.86 -11.33
C LEU A 45 -6.23 -7.37 -11.49
N TRP A 46 -5.78 -8.19 -10.54
CA TRP A 46 -6.07 -9.62 -10.53
C TRP A 46 -7.55 -9.91 -10.26
N ASP A 47 -8.20 -9.10 -9.42
CA ASP A 47 -9.63 -9.18 -9.15
C ASP A 47 -10.46 -8.79 -10.38
N GLU A 48 -10.07 -7.73 -11.07
CA GLU A 48 -10.70 -7.28 -12.31
C GLU A 48 -9.66 -6.52 -13.15
N ASP A 49 -9.37 -7.06 -14.34
CA ASP A 49 -8.39 -6.48 -15.27
C ASP A 49 -8.99 -5.31 -16.06
N GLY A 50 -8.15 -4.52 -16.72
CA GLY A 50 -8.58 -3.40 -17.58
C GLY A 50 -9.11 -2.17 -16.82
N ARG A 51 -8.98 -2.12 -15.49
CA ARG A 51 -9.32 -0.95 -14.67
C ARG A 51 -8.52 0.28 -15.09
N THR A 52 -9.16 1.46 -15.09
CA THR A 52 -8.46 2.71 -15.39
C THR A 52 -7.55 3.13 -14.23
N VAL A 53 -6.58 4.02 -14.49
CA VAL A 53 -5.72 4.60 -13.44
C VAL A 53 -6.55 5.28 -12.34
N GLY A 54 -7.66 5.94 -12.73
CA GLY A 54 -8.56 6.57 -11.76
C GLY A 54 -9.29 5.54 -10.88
N ASP A 55 -9.63 4.37 -11.42
CA ASP A 55 -10.29 3.31 -10.66
C ASP A 55 -9.32 2.68 -9.66
N LEU A 56 -8.08 2.42 -10.10
CA LEU A 56 -7.00 1.95 -9.24
C LEU A 56 -6.71 2.93 -8.10
N GLY A 57 -6.70 4.23 -8.39
CA GLY A 57 -6.54 5.28 -7.38
C GLY A 57 -7.66 5.26 -6.34
N ARG A 58 -8.92 5.11 -6.76
CA ARG A 58 -10.06 4.99 -5.83
C ARG A 58 -9.99 3.72 -4.99
N ALA A 59 -9.67 2.58 -5.59
CA ALA A 59 -9.58 1.30 -4.90
C ALA A 59 -8.47 1.29 -3.83
N LEU A 60 -7.31 1.88 -4.16
CA LEU A 60 -6.15 1.92 -3.27
C LEU A 60 -6.10 3.16 -2.37
N GLN A 61 -7.06 4.08 -2.49
CA GLN A 61 -7.06 5.38 -1.81
C GLN A 61 -5.76 6.17 -2.07
N LEU A 62 -5.30 6.14 -3.33
CA LEU A 62 -4.11 6.84 -3.79
C LEU A 62 -4.47 7.90 -4.81
N GLU A 63 -3.84 9.06 -4.66
CA GLU A 63 -3.93 10.13 -5.64
C GLU A 63 -3.21 9.76 -6.94
N SER A 64 -3.74 10.22 -8.08
CA SER A 64 -3.18 9.92 -9.41
C SER A 64 -1.72 10.36 -9.57
N ASN A 65 -1.31 11.43 -8.86
CA ASN A 65 0.08 11.91 -8.86
C ASN A 65 1.07 10.94 -8.18
N THR A 66 0.57 10.05 -7.32
CA THR A 66 1.31 9.01 -6.62
C THR A 66 1.28 7.71 -7.41
N LEU A 67 0.13 7.40 -8.01
CA LEU A 67 -0.08 6.16 -8.74
C LEU A 67 0.62 6.14 -10.11
N THR A 68 0.57 7.25 -10.86
CA THR A 68 1.21 7.34 -12.19
C THR A 68 2.70 6.98 -12.19
N PRO A 69 3.56 7.56 -11.32
CA PRO A 69 4.99 7.19 -11.29
C PRO A 69 5.23 5.75 -10.79
N LEU A 70 4.32 5.20 -9.99
CA LEU A 70 4.38 3.82 -9.51
C LEU A 70 4.12 2.82 -10.63
N LEU A 71 3.09 3.08 -11.46
CA LEU A 71 2.72 2.22 -12.59
C LEU A 71 3.77 2.22 -13.71
N LYS A 72 4.48 3.33 -13.92
CA LYS A 72 5.56 3.42 -14.93
C LYS A 72 6.76 2.51 -14.66
N ARG A 73 6.84 1.93 -13.45
CA ARG A 73 7.96 1.11 -12.98
C ARG A 73 7.58 -0.37 -12.83
N ILE A 74 6.40 -0.75 -13.34
CA ILE A 74 5.92 -2.12 -13.49
C ILE A 74 6.12 -2.50 -14.96
#